data_AF-A0A4V1IUA8-F1
#
_entry.id   AF-A0A4V1IUA8-F1
#
_cell.length_a   1.000
_cell.length_b   1.000
_cell.length_c   1.000
_cell.angle_alpha   90.00
_cell.angle_beta   90.00
_cell.angle_gamma   90.00
#
_symmetry.space_group_name_H-M   'P 1'
#
loop_
_entity.id
_entity.type
_entity.pdbx_description
1 polymer ?
#
loop_
_entity_poly.entity_id
_entity_poly.type
_entity_poly.pdbx_seq_one_letter_code
_entity_poly.pdbx_strand_id
1 'polypeptide(L)'
;MSFLWASPCDEAVDRATSEELPVGTEDLALNLEIADQVKSKAFPVRTAIAALKRRIHHRNPNVQLLALKLADTCVKNSGPHFLEAVATKDFIDPIVGIIHSGFNANPQVRQKCLALIQTWGIAFEAKPMLAYVPSLYARLKQEGQPFPPVDRIEASSTMIDTQTAPEWTDSDVCMRCRALFTTFNRKHHCRNCGQTFCGACSAQQRALPHHGMNEPVRVCDGCAQQLSDGKTAPRRASTSKRGDDDAAAAAAEQAALEQAIQASLRDAPSAAARPAPVP
;
A
#
# COMPACT_ATOMS: atom_id res chain seq x y z
N MET A 1 -1.78 16.59 -32.44
CA MET A 1 -2.39 17.31 -31.31
C MET A 1 -2.77 16.27 -30.26
N SER A 2 -2.00 16.16 -29.18
CA SER A 2 -2.30 15.23 -28.08
C SER A 2 -2.70 16.07 -26.89
N PHE A 3 -3.99 16.08 -26.58
CA PHE A 3 -4.51 16.63 -25.33
C PHE A 3 -4.01 15.76 -24.18
N LEU A 4 -2.85 16.11 -23.64
CA LEU A 4 -2.31 15.54 -22.41
C LEU A 4 -3.13 16.09 -21.24
N TRP A 5 -4.23 15.43 -20.92
CA TRP A 5 -4.81 15.59 -19.59
C TRP A 5 -3.76 15.07 -18.59
N ALA A 6 -3.20 15.96 -17.77
CA ALA A 6 -2.34 15.56 -16.67
C ALA A 6 -3.16 14.65 -15.74
N SER A 7 -2.65 13.48 -15.41
CA SER A 7 -3.37 12.61 -14.49
C SER A 7 -3.49 13.31 -13.12
N PRO A 8 -4.51 13.02 -12.30
CA PRO A 8 -4.60 13.57 -10.94
C PRO A 8 -3.32 13.30 -10.11
N CYS A 9 -2.63 12.19 -10.41
CA CYS A 9 -1.33 11.88 -9.82
C CYS A 9 -0.22 12.83 -10.30
N ASP A 10 -0.16 13.15 -11.60
CA ASP A 10 0.80 14.12 -12.14
C ASP A 10 0.60 15.50 -11.51
N GLU A 11 -0.64 15.98 -11.42
CA GLU A 11 -0.96 17.28 -10.82
C GLU A 11 -0.55 17.34 -9.35
N ALA A 12 -0.82 16.28 -8.58
CA ALA A 12 -0.42 16.20 -7.18
C ALA A 12 1.11 16.21 -7.03
N VAL A 13 1.83 15.42 -7.83
CA VAL A 13 3.30 15.37 -7.82
C VAL A 13 3.91 16.70 -8.28
N ASP A 14 3.35 17.35 -9.29
CA ASP A 14 3.80 18.66 -9.79
C ASP A 14 3.62 19.75 -8.73
N ARG A 15 2.50 19.74 -7.98
CA ARG A 15 2.26 20.63 -6.83
C ARG A 15 3.23 20.37 -5.69
N ALA A 16 3.38 19.12 -5.27
CA ALA A 16 4.27 18.71 -4.17
C ALA A 16 5.75 19.05 -4.44
N THR A 17 6.11 19.18 -5.71
CA THR A 17 7.48 19.46 -6.15
C THR A 17 7.58 20.78 -6.92
N SER A 18 6.63 21.71 -6.71
CA SER A 18 6.59 22.99 -7.43
C SER A 18 7.87 23.80 -7.20
N GLU A 19 8.32 24.50 -8.24
CA GLU A 19 9.46 25.43 -8.13
C GLU A 19 9.14 26.67 -7.31
N GLU A 20 7.85 26.93 -7.08
CA GLU A 20 7.34 28.03 -6.24
C GLU A 20 7.49 27.74 -4.74
N LEU A 21 7.72 26.48 -4.36
CA LEU A 21 7.96 26.12 -2.97
C LEU A 21 9.31 26.68 -2.49
N PRO A 22 9.36 27.36 -1.33
CA PRO A 22 10.60 27.89 -0.79
C PRO A 22 11.70 26.83 -0.65
N VAL A 23 12.94 27.22 -0.91
CA VAL A 23 14.08 26.29 -0.79
C VAL A 23 14.17 25.76 0.63
N GLY A 24 14.24 24.43 0.74
CA GLY A 24 14.37 23.74 2.02
C GLY A 24 13.03 23.38 2.68
N THR A 25 11.91 23.97 2.26
CA THR A 25 10.59 23.55 2.73
C THR A 25 10.05 22.39 1.89
N GLU A 26 9.07 21.68 2.41
CA GLU A 26 8.30 20.68 1.66
C GLU A 26 6.88 20.63 2.22
N ASP A 27 5.92 20.28 1.36
CA ASP A 27 4.55 20.04 1.79
C ASP A 27 4.44 18.59 2.27
N LEU A 28 4.81 18.35 3.53
CA LEU A 28 4.77 17.01 4.11
C LEU A 28 3.35 16.43 4.12
N ALA A 29 2.33 17.26 4.28
CA ALA A 29 0.94 16.82 4.28
C ALA A 29 0.56 16.28 2.90
N LEU A 30 0.85 17.02 1.84
CA LEU A 30 0.62 16.57 0.47
C LEU A 30 1.49 15.34 0.11
N ASN A 31 2.73 15.29 0.59
CA ASN A 31 3.60 14.13 0.36
C ASN A 31 3.01 12.84 0.96
N LEU A 32 2.49 12.92 2.18
CA LEU A 32 1.82 11.80 2.85
C LEU A 32 0.51 11.43 2.15
N GLU A 33 -0.28 12.42 1.73
CA GLU A 33 -1.50 12.19 0.95
C GLU A 33 -1.19 11.43 -0.36
N ILE A 34 -0.19 11.87 -1.13
CA ILE A 34 0.25 11.18 -2.34
C ILE A 34 0.65 9.74 -2.03
N ALA A 35 1.42 9.52 -0.96
CA ALA A 35 1.85 8.19 -0.58
C ALA A 35 0.68 7.27 -0.21
N ASP A 36 -0.34 7.80 0.48
CA ASP A 36 -1.59 7.11 0.81
C ASP A 36 -2.44 6.80 -0.42
N GLN A 37 -2.54 7.72 -1.38
CA GLN A 37 -3.23 7.48 -2.66
C GLN A 37 -2.53 6.39 -3.49
N VAL A 38 -1.21 6.32 -3.45
CA VAL A 38 -0.45 5.21 -4.07
C VAL A 38 -0.67 3.91 -3.29
N LYS A 39 -0.71 3.97 -1.95
CA LYS A 39 -0.95 2.80 -1.08
C LYS A 39 -2.31 2.16 -1.34
N SER A 40 -3.35 2.99 -1.42
CA SER A 40 -4.73 2.58 -1.70
C SER A 40 -4.96 2.19 -3.16
N LYS A 41 -3.95 2.39 -4.03
CA LYS A 41 -3.98 2.17 -5.49
C LYS A 41 -4.92 3.12 -6.24
N ALA A 42 -5.40 4.18 -5.59
CA ALA A 42 -6.11 5.26 -6.28
C ALA A 42 -5.22 5.97 -7.29
N PHE A 43 -3.93 6.14 -6.95
CA PHE A 43 -2.90 6.52 -7.91
C PHE A 43 -2.16 5.27 -8.42
N PRO A 44 -2.23 4.95 -9.74
CA PRO A 44 -1.51 3.82 -10.30
C PRO A 44 0.01 3.98 -10.10
N VAL A 45 0.65 2.92 -9.58
CA VAL A 45 2.09 2.93 -9.27
C VAL A 45 2.97 3.34 -10.47
N ARG A 46 2.60 2.91 -11.68
CA ARG A 46 3.35 3.25 -12.90
C ARG A 46 3.32 4.75 -13.18
N THR A 47 2.16 5.38 -12.97
CA THR A 47 1.99 6.82 -13.15
C THR A 47 2.80 7.59 -12.11
N ALA A 48 2.75 7.18 -10.83
CA ALA A 48 3.53 7.80 -9.77
C ALA A 48 5.05 7.71 -10.03
N ILE A 49 5.54 6.54 -10.45
CA ILE A 49 6.96 6.33 -10.79
C ILE A 49 7.37 7.20 -11.99
N ALA A 50 6.55 7.28 -13.03
CA ALA A 50 6.83 8.12 -14.20
C ALA A 50 6.86 9.62 -13.83
N ALA A 51 5.91 10.09 -13.01
CA ALA A 51 5.86 11.47 -12.54
C ALA A 51 7.10 11.80 -11.68
N LEU A 52 7.44 10.95 -10.70
CA LEU A 52 8.64 11.13 -9.86
C LEU A 52 9.91 11.16 -10.70
N LYS A 53 10.07 10.22 -11.63
CA LYS A 53 11.24 10.18 -12.53
C LYS A 53 11.36 11.45 -13.36
N ARG A 54 10.24 11.97 -13.90
CA ARG A 54 10.19 13.25 -14.62
C ARG A 54 10.67 14.41 -13.75
N ARG A 55 10.23 14.49 -12.50
CA ARG A 55 10.62 15.57 -11.57
C ARG A 55 12.08 15.45 -11.08
N ILE A 56 12.60 14.24 -10.89
CA ILE A 56 14.02 14.00 -10.53
C ILE A 56 14.97 14.49 -11.64
N HIS A 57 14.55 14.45 -12.91
CA HIS A 57 15.33 14.97 -14.05
C HIS A 57 15.07 16.44 -14.37
N HIS A 58 14.37 17.15 -13.49
CA HIS A 58 14.08 18.56 -13.74
C HIS A 58 15.36 19.41 -13.72
N ARG A 59 15.38 20.51 -14.50
CA ARG A 59 16.54 21.40 -14.57
C ARG A 59 16.76 22.19 -13.27
N ASN A 60 15.68 22.47 -12.55
CA ASN A 60 15.72 23.19 -11.29
C ASN A 60 16.11 22.24 -10.14
N PRO A 61 17.24 22.48 -9.44
CA PRO A 61 17.70 21.60 -8.36
C PRO A 61 16.73 21.55 -7.17
N ASN A 62 15.94 22.61 -6.92
CA ASN A 62 14.91 22.59 -5.88
C ASN A 62 13.84 21.54 -6.18
N VAL A 63 13.37 21.49 -7.43
CA VAL A 63 12.40 20.49 -7.89
C VAL A 63 12.97 19.07 -7.76
N GLN A 64 14.24 18.87 -8.13
CA GLN A 64 14.90 17.57 -7.96
C GLN A 64 14.95 17.15 -6.49
N LEU A 65 15.32 18.07 -5.59
CA LEU A 65 15.36 17.80 -4.14
C LEU A 65 13.98 17.44 -3.59
N LEU A 66 12.94 18.21 -3.94
CA LEU A 66 11.57 17.94 -3.53
C LEU A 66 11.09 16.59 -4.05
N ALA A 67 11.40 16.25 -5.30
CA ALA A 67 11.04 14.97 -5.90
C ALA A 67 11.75 13.78 -5.22
N LEU A 68 13.03 13.94 -4.86
CA LEU A 68 13.78 12.94 -4.10
C LEU A 68 13.21 12.74 -2.69
N LYS A 69 12.79 13.82 -2.02
CA LYS A 69 12.12 13.74 -0.70
C LYS A 69 10.74 13.07 -0.80
N LEU A 70 9.93 13.46 -1.79
CA LEU A 70 8.64 12.81 -2.04
C LEU A 70 8.80 11.32 -2.36
N ALA A 71 9.79 10.94 -3.17
CA ALA A 71 10.08 9.54 -3.47
C ALA A 71 10.41 8.75 -2.20
N ASP A 72 11.18 9.32 -1.28
CA ASP A 72 11.48 8.72 0.03
C ASP A 72 10.24 8.56 0.91
N THR A 73 9.36 9.57 0.93
CA THR A 73 8.05 9.48 1.61
C THR A 73 7.20 8.36 1.04
N CYS A 74 7.13 8.21 -0.29
CA CYS A 74 6.42 7.10 -0.93
C CYS A 74 7.06 5.73 -0.63
N VAL A 75 8.39 5.62 -0.62
CA VAL A 75 9.10 4.40 -0.19
C VAL A 75 8.68 3.98 1.22
N LYS A 76 8.57 4.95 2.14
CA LYS A 76 8.26 4.70 3.54
C LYS A 76 6.80 4.34 3.80
N ASN A 77 5.86 4.76 2.93
CA ASN A 77 4.43 4.72 3.25
C ASN A 77 3.54 3.97 2.24
N SER A 78 3.97 3.83 0.98
CA SER A 78 3.11 3.31 -0.09
C SER A 78 3.02 1.79 -0.17
N GLY A 79 3.84 1.05 0.57
CA GLY A 79 3.77 -0.41 0.64
C GLY A 79 4.53 -1.16 -0.48
N PRO A 80 4.46 -2.51 -0.49
CA PRO A 80 5.37 -3.35 -1.26
C PRO A 80 5.28 -3.17 -2.78
N HIS A 81 4.10 -2.88 -3.33
CA HIS A 81 3.95 -2.67 -4.77
C HIS A 81 4.71 -1.44 -5.28
N PHE A 82 4.83 -0.41 -4.46
CA PHE A 82 5.65 0.76 -4.79
C PHE A 82 7.14 0.45 -4.68
N LEU A 83 7.53 -0.30 -3.64
CA LEU A 83 8.92 -0.71 -3.42
C LEU A 83 9.48 -1.56 -4.56
N GLU A 84 8.69 -2.52 -5.05
CA GLU A 84 9.09 -3.33 -6.21
C GLU A 84 9.26 -2.48 -7.47
N ALA A 85 8.47 -1.42 -7.65
CA ALA A 85 8.56 -0.54 -8.81
C ALA A 85 9.75 0.45 -8.71
N VAL A 86 10.01 0.98 -7.51
CA VAL A 86 11.08 1.96 -7.26
C VAL A 86 12.46 1.30 -7.20
N ALA A 87 12.56 0.04 -6.76
CA ALA A 87 13.81 -0.72 -6.69
C ALA A 87 14.26 -1.33 -8.03
N THR A 88 13.90 -0.69 -9.15
CA THR A 88 14.24 -1.14 -10.51
C THR A 88 15.38 -0.32 -11.11
N LYS A 89 16.08 -0.89 -12.10
CA LYS A 89 17.08 -0.17 -12.91
C LYS A 89 16.53 1.11 -13.51
N ASP A 90 15.31 1.05 -14.04
CA ASP A 90 14.69 2.17 -14.74
C ASP A 90 14.53 3.42 -13.86
N PHE A 91 14.28 3.22 -12.57
CA PHE A 91 14.12 4.32 -11.61
C PHE A 91 15.43 4.71 -10.90
N ILE A 92 16.26 3.73 -10.53
CA ILE A 92 17.45 3.97 -9.71
C ILE A 92 18.66 4.44 -10.55
N ASP A 93 18.87 3.89 -11.75
CA ASP A 93 20.04 4.21 -12.55
C ASP A 93 20.16 5.71 -12.88
N PRO A 94 19.07 6.44 -13.13
CA PRO A 94 19.17 7.88 -13.31
C PRO A 94 19.58 8.65 -12.04
N ILE A 95 19.18 8.20 -10.84
CA ILE A 95 19.67 8.75 -9.56
C ILE A 95 21.19 8.51 -9.45
N VAL A 96 21.65 7.32 -9.82
CA VAL A 96 23.07 6.97 -9.88
C VAL A 96 23.81 7.80 -10.93
N GLY A 97 23.18 8.13 -12.05
CA GLY A 97 23.71 9.06 -13.06
C GLY A 97 23.99 10.46 -12.51
N ILE A 98 23.14 10.97 -11.60
CA ILE A 98 23.39 12.24 -10.90
C ILE A 98 24.59 12.11 -9.95
N ILE A 99 24.75 10.97 -9.27
CA ILE A 99 25.90 10.72 -8.39
C ILE A 99 27.22 10.74 -9.18
N HIS A 100 27.23 10.09 -10.35
CA HIS A 100 28.41 10.01 -11.23
C HIS A 100 28.70 11.30 -11.99
N SER A 101 27.71 12.17 -12.18
CA SER A 101 27.92 13.50 -12.78
C SER A 101 28.92 14.37 -12.00
N GLY A 102 29.23 14.03 -10.75
CA GLY A 102 30.32 14.64 -9.98
C GLY A 102 30.14 16.15 -9.82
N PHE A 103 31.12 16.93 -10.31
CA PHE A 103 31.10 18.41 -10.25
C PHE A 103 30.03 19.07 -11.14
N ASN A 104 29.47 18.33 -12.11
CA ASN A 104 28.42 18.84 -13.00
C ASN A 104 27.01 18.74 -12.39
N ALA A 105 26.87 18.05 -11.25
CA ALA A 105 25.61 17.97 -10.52
C ALA A 105 25.55 19.02 -9.41
N ASN A 106 24.33 19.45 -9.08
CA ASN A 106 24.12 20.29 -7.90
C ASN A 106 24.59 19.52 -6.63
N PRO A 107 25.44 20.11 -5.76
CA PRO A 107 26.00 19.42 -4.60
C PRO A 107 24.94 18.88 -3.63
N GLN A 108 23.88 19.63 -3.38
CA GLN A 108 22.80 19.22 -2.47
C GLN A 108 22.00 18.06 -3.05
N VAL A 109 21.68 18.11 -4.35
CA VAL A 109 20.98 17.01 -5.04
C VAL A 109 21.83 15.75 -4.99
N ARG A 110 23.12 15.84 -5.34
CA ARG A 110 24.06 14.71 -5.29
C ARG A 110 24.16 14.12 -3.89
N GLN A 111 24.27 14.96 -2.86
CA GLN A 111 24.31 14.51 -1.47
C GLN A 111 23.01 13.79 -1.06
N LYS A 112 21.84 14.31 -1.48
CA LYS A 112 20.55 13.66 -1.22
C LYS A 112 20.44 12.32 -1.93
N CYS A 113 20.90 12.20 -3.17
CA CYS A 113 20.95 10.92 -3.90
C CYS A 113 21.80 9.88 -3.15
N LEU A 114 23.01 10.26 -2.69
CA LEU A 114 23.87 9.37 -1.90
C LEU A 114 23.18 8.92 -0.60
N ALA A 115 22.56 9.85 0.12
CA ALA A 115 21.82 9.54 1.34
C ALA A 115 20.67 8.54 1.07
N LEU A 116 19.87 8.74 0.02
CA LEU A 116 18.77 7.84 -0.31
C LEU A 116 19.24 6.44 -0.72
N ILE A 117 20.28 6.34 -1.57
CA ILE A 117 20.84 5.03 -1.95
C ILE A 117 21.39 4.28 -0.74
N GLN A 118 22.00 5.00 0.22
CA GLN A 118 22.42 4.40 1.48
C GLN A 118 21.23 3.92 2.32
N THR A 119 20.26 4.78 2.57
CA THR A 119 19.09 4.46 3.40
C THR A 119 18.32 3.28 2.81
N TRP A 120 18.02 3.30 1.51
CA TRP A 120 17.29 2.23 0.84
C TRP A 120 18.15 0.97 0.70
N GLY A 121 19.45 1.10 0.44
CA GLY A 121 20.38 -0.04 0.36
C GLY A 121 20.45 -0.84 1.66
N ILE A 122 20.44 -0.15 2.82
CA ILE A 122 20.39 -0.79 4.14
C ILE A 122 18.99 -1.34 4.41
N ALA A 123 17.94 -0.54 4.15
CA ALA A 123 16.57 -0.93 4.46
C ALA A 123 16.07 -2.13 3.61
N PHE A 124 16.59 -2.30 2.40
CA PHE A 124 16.19 -3.37 1.48
C PHE A 124 17.07 -4.63 1.59
N GLU A 125 18.10 -4.64 2.43
CA GLU A 125 19.12 -5.71 2.49
C GLU A 125 18.53 -7.10 2.72
N ALA A 126 17.51 -7.21 3.59
CA ALA A 126 16.86 -8.48 3.91
C ALA A 126 15.81 -8.94 2.88
N LYS A 127 15.62 -8.22 1.76
CA LYS A 127 14.52 -8.45 0.81
C LYS A 127 15.06 -8.85 -0.57
N PRO A 128 15.03 -10.15 -0.92
CA PRO A 128 15.54 -10.64 -2.20
C PRO A 128 14.92 -9.97 -3.44
N MET A 129 13.63 -9.61 -3.36
CA MET A 129 12.93 -8.92 -4.46
C MET A 129 13.40 -7.48 -4.69
N LEU A 130 14.06 -6.87 -3.70
CA LEU A 130 14.57 -5.49 -3.76
C LEU A 130 16.11 -5.44 -3.84
N ALA A 131 16.76 -6.57 -4.12
CA ALA A 131 18.21 -6.75 -4.04
C ALA A 131 19.03 -5.82 -4.95
N TYR A 132 18.39 -5.16 -5.92
CA TYR A 132 19.06 -4.23 -6.82
C TYR A 132 19.71 -3.05 -6.08
N VAL A 133 18.96 -2.39 -5.19
CA VAL A 133 19.45 -1.21 -4.47
C VAL A 133 20.57 -1.54 -3.47
N PRO A 134 20.47 -2.60 -2.63
CA PRO A 134 21.59 -3.04 -1.80
C PRO A 134 22.86 -3.34 -2.60
N SER A 135 22.72 -4.02 -3.75
CA SER A 135 23.86 -4.34 -4.63
C SER A 135 24.53 -3.08 -5.20
N LEU A 136 23.73 -2.09 -5.62
CA LEU A 136 24.24 -0.80 -6.07
C LEU A 136 24.92 -0.02 -4.96
N TYR A 137 24.36 -0.01 -3.75
CA TYR A 137 24.97 0.67 -2.61
C TYR A 137 26.34 0.08 -2.28
N ALA A 138 26.45 -1.25 -2.23
CA ALA A 138 27.72 -1.94 -2.00
C ALA A 138 28.76 -1.60 -3.08
N ARG A 139 28.35 -1.58 -4.36
CA ARG A 139 29.21 -1.20 -5.48
C ARG A 139 29.69 0.25 -5.40
N LEU A 140 28.79 1.21 -5.18
CA LEU A 140 29.16 2.63 -5.06
C LEU A 140 30.10 2.88 -3.88
N LYS A 141 29.97 2.10 -2.79
CA LYS A 141 30.94 2.12 -1.68
C LYS A 141 32.32 1.66 -2.11
N GLN A 142 32.42 0.56 -2.86
CA GLN A 142 33.68 0.05 -3.40
C GLN A 142 34.34 1.05 -4.37
N GLU A 143 33.53 1.80 -5.12
CA GLU A 143 33.99 2.89 -6.00
C GLU A 143 34.46 4.14 -5.23
N GLY A 144 34.35 4.16 -3.90
CA GLY A 144 34.81 5.28 -3.07
C GLY A 144 33.88 6.49 -3.06
N GLN A 145 32.59 6.32 -3.36
CA GLN A 145 31.64 7.43 -3.30
C GLN A 145 31.50 7.94 -1.84
N PRO A 146 31.44 9.28 -1.63
CA PRO A 146 31.44 9.89 -0.31
C PRO A 146 30.05 9.84 0.33
N PHE A 147 29.62 8.67 0.78
CA PHE A 147 28.36 8.50 1.49
C PHE A 147 28.36 9.25 2.84
N PRO A 148 27.19 9.80 3.26
CA PRO A 148 27.08 10.42 4.57
C PRO A 148 27.24 9.39 5.69
N PRO A 149 27.53 9.83 6.94
CA PRO A 149 27.50 8.96 8.10
C PRO A 149 26.19 8.17 8.18
N VAL A 150 26.28 6.89 8.54
CA VAL A 150 25.09 6.03 8.64
C VAL A 150 24.27 6.45 9.85
N ASP A 151 23.11 7.06 9.60
CA ASP A 151 22.08 7.18 10.61
C ASP A 151 21.27 5.88 10.66
N ARG A 152 21.58 5.04 11.65
CA ARG A 152 20.88 3.77 11.86
C ARG A 152 19.41 3.97 12.23
N ILE A 153 19.06 5.12 12.85
CA ILE A 153 17.67 5.42 13.19
C ILE A 153 16.89 5.70 11.91
N GLU A 154 17.40 6.55 11.00
CA GLU A 154 16.74 6.78 9.71
C GLU A 154 16.64 5.50 8.86
N ALA A 155 17.71 4.70 8.81
CA ALA A 155 17.72 3.45 8.04
C ALA A 155 16.71 2.44 8.58
N SER A 156 16.64 2.25 9.91
CA SER A 156 15.67 1.35 10.56
C SER A 156 14.25 1.93 10.64
N SER A 157 14.06 3.25 10.52
CA SER A 157 12.73 3.89 10.51
C SER A 157 11.97 3.65 9.20
N THR A 158 12.61 3.10 8.18
CA THR A 158 11.93 2.62 6.97
C THR A 158 11.13 1.36 7.36
N MET A 159 9.92 1.55 7.89
CA MET A 159 8.98 0.49 8.29
C MET A 159 8.36 -0.20 7.08
N ILE A 160 9.21 -0.73 6.20
CA ILE A 160 8.84 -1.39 4.95
C ILE A 160 7.90 -2.58 5.19
N ASP A 161 8.01 -3.20 6.36
CA ASP A 161 7.25 -4.39 6.72
C ASP A 161 5.96 -4.13 7.48
N THR A 162 5.64 -2.89 7.88
CA THR A 162 4.43 -2.63 8.67
C THR A 162 3.18 -2.77 7.81
N GLN A 163 2.68 -4.00 7.74
CA GLN A 163 1.36 -4.33 7.26
C GLN A 163 0.35 -3.99 8.37
N THR A 164 -0.80 -3.45 7.98
CA THR A 164 -1.91 -3.27 8.92
C THR A 164 -2.24 -4.61 9.58
N ALA A 165 -2.30 -4.62 10.91
CA ALA A 165 -2.69 -5.82 11.65
C ALA A 165 -4.07 -6.30 11.16
N PRO A 166 -4.27 -7.62 10.98
CA PRO A 166 -5.55 -8.13 10.51
C PRO A 166 -6.66 -7.81 11.50
N GLU A 167 -7.85 -7.52 10.95
CA GLU A 167 -9.06 -7.38 11.73
C GLU A 167 -9.34 -8.66 12.54
N TRP A 168 -9.78 -8.49 13.78
CA TRP A 168 -10.16 -9.62 14.61
C TRP A 168 -11.53 -10.14 14.20
N THR A 169 -11.59 -11.43 13.89
CA THR A 169 -12.86 -12.10 13.61
C THR A 169 -13.46 -12.59 14.92
N ASP A 170 -14.78 -12.64 15.02
CA ASP A 170 -15.46 -13.39 16.09
C ASP A 170 -15.94 -14.77 15.60
N SER A 171 -15.93 -15.74 16.50
CA SER A 171 -16.43 -17.10 16.26
C SER A 171 -16.91 -17.71 17.58
N ASP A 172 -17.91 -18.60 17.51
CA ASP A 172 -18.40 -19.35 18.67
C ASP A 172 -17.59 -20.61 18.98
N VAL A 173 -16.63 -20.95 18.11
CA VAL A 173 -15.72 -22.09 18.29
C VAL A 173 -14.27 -21.67 18.06
N CYS A 174 -13.34 -22.39 18.70
CA CYS A 174 -11.91 -22.22 18.46
C CYS A 174 -11.57 -22.53 17.00
N MET A 175 -10.88 -21.63 16.30
CA MET A 175 -10.56 -21.83 14.89
C MET A 175 -9.57 -22.97 14.60
N ARG A 176 -8.88 -23.48 15.63
CA ARG A 176 -7.98 -24.64 15.54
C ARG A 176 -8.67 -25.95 15.93
N CYS A 177 -9.09 -26.08 17.19
CA CYS A 177 -9.62 -27.34 17.73
C CYS A 177 -11.14 -27.45 17.71
N ARG A 178 -11.85 -26.40 17.26
CA ARG A 178 -13.33 -26.33 17.19
C ARG A 178 -14.07 -26.48 18.52
N ALA A 179 -13.38 -26.42 19.65
CA ALA A 179 -14.02 -26.38 20.97
C ALA A 179 -14.94 -25.15 21.07
N LEU A 180 -16.17 -25.35 21.56
CA LEU A 180 -17.15 -24.30 21.81
C LEU A 180 -16.66 -23.34 22.90
N PHE A 181 -16.83 -22.05 22.68
CA PHE A 181 -16.56 -21.05 23.70
C PHE A 181 -17.69 -20.97 24.72
N THR A 182 -17.32 -20.81 25.98
CA THR A 182 -18.23 -20.72 27.12
C THR A 182 -17.69 -19.69 28.13
N THR A 183 -18.37 -19.50 29.25
CA THR A 183 -17.88 -18.64 30.34
C THR A 183 -16.53 -19.10 30.92
N PHE A 184 -16.26 -20.41 30.88
CA PHE A 184 -15.02 -21.03 31.34
C PHE A 184 -13.99 -21.22 30.21
N ASN A 185 -14.43 -21.48 28.98
CA ASN A 185 -13.57 -21.52 27.80
C ASN A 185 -13.67 -20.20 27.02
N ARG A 186 -12.84 -19.22 27.38
CA ARG A 186 -12.92 -17.85 26.85
C ARG A 186 -12.27 -17.71 25.46
N LYS A 187 -12.75 -16.72 24.70
CA LYS A 187 -12.24 -16.34 23.38
C LYS A 187 -10.90 -15.61 23.48
N HIS A 188 -9.96 -15.89 22.57
CA HIS A 188 -8.68 -15.17 22.44
C HIS A 188 -8.33 -14.94 20.98
N HIS A 189 -7.79 -13.77 20.63
CA HIS A 189 -7.40 -13.45 19.25
C HIS A 189 -5.89 -13.63 19.01
N CYS A 190 -5.55 -14.20 17.87
CA CYS A 190 -4.18 -14.21 17.35
C CYS A 190 -3.86 -12.87 16.71
N ARG A 191 -2.80 -12.19 17.16
CA ARG A 191 -2.41 -10.87 16.62
C ARG A 191 -1.82 -10.93 15.20
N ASN A 192 -1.42 -12.11 14.73
CA ASN A 192 -0.85 -12.29 13.39
C ASN A 192 -1.87 -12.65 12.30
N CYS A 193 -2.94 -13.38 12.65
CA CYS A 193 -3.95 -13.79 11.65
C CYS A 193 -5.37 -13.28 11.92
N GLY A 194 -5.62 -12.65 13.08
CA GLY A 194 -6.92 -12.08 13.46
C GLY A 194 -7.98 -13.09 13.93
N GLN A 195 -7.73 -14.40 13.78
CA GLN A 195 -8.70 -15.44 14.13
C GLN A 195 -8.87 -15.66 15.64
N THR A 196 -10.03 -16.22 16.03
CA THR A 196 -10.41 -16.56 17.42
C THR A 196 -9.98 -17.98 17.82
N PHE A 197 -9.37 -18.13 18.99
CA PHE A 197 -8.84 -19.39 19.52
C PHE A 197 -9.14 -19.53 21.02
N CYS A 198 -9.11 -20.77 21.53
CA CYS A 198 -9.05 -21.02 22.97
C CYS A 198 -7.64 -20.75 23.51
N GLY A 199 -7.52 -20.68 24.85
CA GLY A 199 -6.25 -20.40 25.51
C GLY A 199 -5.16 -21.41 25.15
N ALA A 200 -5.51 -22.69 25.08
CA ALA A 200 -4.57 -23.77 24.74
C ALA A 200 -4.03 -23.68 23.30
N CYS A 201 -4.85 -23.29 22.33
CA CYS A 201 -4.45 -23.19 20.91
C CYS A 201 -3.73 -21.87 20.56
N SER A 202 -3.54 -20.99 21.54
CA SER A 202 -2.93 -19.68 21.37
C SER A 202 -2.07 -19.28 22.57
N ALA A 203 -1.44 -20.25 23.24
CA ALA A 203 -0.65 -20.00 24.44
C ALA A 203 0.67 -19.27 24.16
N GLN A 204 1.14 -19.29 22.91
CA GLN A 204 2.43 -18.73 22.53
C GLN A 204 2.39 -17.21 22.30
N GLN A 205 3.54 -16.58 22.49
CA GLN A 205 3.77 -15.18 22.16
C GLN A 205 4.96 -15.03 21.21
N ARG A 206 4.85 -14.09 20.26
CA ARG A 206 5.90 -13.72 19.30
C ARG A 206 5.84 -12.22 19.04
N ALA A 207 7.00 -11.59 18.84
CA ALA A 207 7.04 -10.25 18.29
C ALA A 207 6.55 -10.29 16.84
N LEU A 208 5.81 -9.27 16.41
CA LEU A 208 5.31 -9.12 15.05
C LEU A 208 5.79 -7.76 14.49
N PRO A 209 7.09 -7.61 14.16
CA PRO A 209 7.63 -6.37 13.62
C PRO A 209 6.91 -5.94 12.32
N HIS A 210 6.43 -6.89 11.53
CA HIS A 210 5.64 -6.64 10.32
C HIS A 210 4.22 -6.11 10.59
N HIS A 211 3.80 -6.00 11.84
CA HIS A 211 2.59 -5.28 12.24
C HIS A 211 2.91 -4.12 13.19
N GLY A 212 4.18 -3.70 13.28
CA GLY A 212 4.63 -2.66 14.20
C GLY A 212 4.62 -3.08 15.69
N MET A 213 4.41 -4.37 15.99
CA MET A 213 4.38 -4.89 17.36
C MET A 213 5.75 -5.50 17.71
N ASN A 214 6.65 -4.69 18.23
CA ASN A 214 8.01 -5.13 18.61
C ASN A 214 8.03 -5.99 19.88
N GLU A 215 7.02 -5.85 20.74
CA GLU A 215 6.88 -6.66 21.95
C GLU A 215 6.18 -7.99 21.65
N PRO A 216 6.52 -9.08 22.36
CA PRO A 216 5.85 -10.36 22.18
C PRO A 216 4.34 -10.30 22.46
N VAL A 217 3.53 -10.61 21.46
CA VAL A 217 2.07 -10.64 21.54
C VAL A 217 1.52 -12.04 21.26
N ARG A 218 0.30 -12.31 21.74
CA ARG A 218 -0.35 -13.62 21.60
C ARG A 218 -0.54 -14.02 20.13
N VAL A 219 -0.10 -15.23 19.79
CA VAL A 219 -0.31 -15.84 18.48
C VAL A 219 -0.87 -17.24 18.62
N CYS A 220 -1.64 -17.70 17.63
CA CYS A 220 -2.03 -19.11 17.57
C CYS A 220 -0.81 -19.98 17.26
N ASP A 221 -0.89 -21.26 17.61
CA ASP A 221 0.25 -22.18 17.42
C ASP A 221 0.68 -22.28 15.95
N GLY A 222 -0.27 -22.20 15.01
CA GLY A 222 0.04 -22.20 13.57
C GLY A 222 0.89 -21.00 13.15
N CYS A 223 0.54 -19.79 13.62
CA CYS A 223 1.35 -18.60 13.35
C CYS A 223 2.68 -18.63 14.11
N ALA A 224 2.70 -19.16 15.34
CA ALA A 224 3.92 -19.28 16.11
C ALA A 224 4.97 -20.14 15.39
N GLN A 225 4.54 -21.25 14.78
CA GLN A 225 5.41 -22.12 13.98
C GLN A 225 5.89 -21.43 12.69
N GLN A 226 4.99 -20.77 11.95
CA GLN A 226 5.36 -20.05 10.71
C GLN A 226 6.41 -18.96 10.95
N LEU A 227 6.26 -18.21 12.04
CA LEU A 227 7.19 -17.14 12.42
C LEU A 227 8.54 -17.69 12.90
N SER A 228 8.57 -18.89 13.47
CA SER A 228 9.81 -19.58 13.84
C SER A 228 10.59 -20.07 12.62
N ASP A 229 9.89 -20.48 11.56
CA ASP A 229 10.50 -21.02 10.32
C ASP A 229 10.95 -19.92 9.33
N GLY A 230 10.85 -18.63 9.70
CA GLY A 230 11.21 -17.50 8.83
C GLY A 230 10.32 -17.34 7.59
N LYS A 231 9.18 -18.05 7.52
CA LYS A 231 8.21 -17.91 6.42
C LYS A 231 7.20 -16.83 6.77
N THR A 232 7.38 -15.65 6.19
CA THR A 232 6.35 -14.59 6.19
C THR A 232 5.06 -15.14 5.59
N ALA A 233 3.97 -15.02 6.38
CA ALA A 233 2.60 -15.53 6.21
C ALA A 233 2.17 -16.14 4.85
N PRO A 234 1.42 -17.26 4.85
CA PRO A 234 0.73 -17.69 3.63
C PRO A 234 -0.33 -16.65 3.25
N ARG A 235 -0.31 -16.25 1.97
CA ARG A 235 -1.43 -15.56 1.30
C ARG A 235 -2.74 -16.27 1.65
N ARG A 236 -3.78 -15.51 2.00
CA ARG A 236 -5.15 -16.02 2.04
C ARG A 236 -5.43 -16.79 0.74
N ALA A 237 -5.56 -18.12 0.81
CA ALA A 237 -6.31 -18.86 -0.18
C ALA A 237 -7.79 -18.57 0.10
N SER A 238 -8.29 -17.44 -0.42
CA SER A 238 -9.72 -17.27 -0.58
C SER A 238 -10.15 -18.22 -1.69
N THR A 239 -10.69 -19.37 -1.31
CA THR A 239 -11.59 -20.13 -2.18
C THR A 239 -12.79 -19.23 -2.49
N SER A 240 -12.74 -18.48 -3.59
CA SER A 240 -13.89 -17.77 -4.15
C SER A 240 -14.73 -18.77 -4.94
N LYS A 241 -15.70 -19.38 -4.26
CA LYS A 241 -16.88 -20.01 -4.87
C LYS A 241 -18.14 -19.48 -4.17
N ARG A 242 -18.25 -18.16 -4.05
CA ARG A 242 -19.39 -17.43 -3.47
C ARG A 242 -19.66 -16.16 -4.29
N GLY A 243 -19.72 -16.31 -5.61
CA GLY A 243 -20.00 -15.23 -6.54
C GLY A 243 -21.20 -15.52 -7.46
N ASP A 244 -21.50 -16.81 -7.68
CA ASP A 244 -22.61 -17.21 -8.56
C ASP A 244 -23.96 -17.27 -7.83
N ASP A 245 -23.97 -17.55 -6.52
CA ASP A 245 -25.22 -17.69 -5.75
C ASP A 245 -25.91 -16.33 -5.49
N ASP A 246 -25.14 -15.26 -5.27
CA ASP A 246 -25.68 -13.93 -4.98
C ASP A 246 -26.30 -13.25 -6.23
N ALA A 247 -25.75 -13.54 -7.42
CA ALA A 247 -26.28 -13.01 -8.68
C ALA A 247 -27.63 -13.64 -9.06
N ALA A 248 -27.80 -14.93 -8.77
CA ALA A 248 -29.05 -15.64 -9.01
C ALA A 248 -30.16 -15.18 -8.05
N ALA A 249 -29.83 -14.90 -6.79
CA ALA A 249 -30.78 -14.38 -5.80
C ALA A 249 -31.24 -12.95 -6.17
N ALA A 250 -30.32 -12.08 -6.56
CA ALA A 250 -30.65 -10.71 -6.99
C ALA A 250 -31.52 -10.68 -8.25
N ALA A 251 -31.24 -11.56 -9.23
CA ALA A 251 -32.05 -11.68 -10.45
C ALA A 251 -33.48 -12.18 -10.17
N ALA A 252 -33.64 -13.10 -9.23
CA ALA A 252 -34.95 -13.62 -8.83
C ALA A 252 -35.80 -12.55 -8.12
N GLU A 253 -35.19 -11.75 -7.25
CA GLU A 253 -35.87 -10.66 -6.53
C GLU A 253 -36.31 -9.54 -7.49
N GLN A 254 -35.46 -9.20 -8.46
CA GLN A 254 -35.77 -8.19 -9.47
C GLN A 254 -36.91 -8.64 -10.41
N ALA A 255 -36.95 -9.91 -10.81
CA ALA A 255 -38.04 -10.48 -11.59
C ALA A 255 -39.37 -10.53 -10.82
N ALA A 256 -39.32 -10.83 -9.52
CA ALA A 256 -40.51 -10.82 -8.67
C ALA A 256 -41.10 -9.41 -8.50
N LEU A 257 -40.23 -8.39 -8.38
CA LEU A 257 -40.66 -7.00 -8.28
C LEU A 257 -41.29 -6.50 -9.59
N GLU A 258 -40.72 -6.84 -10.75
CA GLU A 258 -41.29 -6.47 -12.05
C GLU A 258 -42.66 -7.12 -12.29
N GLN A 259 -42.84 -8.38 -11.88
CA GLN A 259 -44.13 -9.06 -11.97
C GLN A 259 -45.19 -8.41 -11.07
N ALA A 260 -44.82 -8.01 -9.85
CA ALA A 260 -45.73 -7.30 -8.94
C ALA A 260 -46.17 -5.94 -9.52
N ILE A 261 -45.24 -5.19 -10.12
CA ILE A 261 -45.54 -3.91 -10.78
C ILE A 261 -46.48 -4.12 -11.98
N GLN A 262 -46.24 -5.12 -12.83
CA GLN A 262 -47.12 -5.40 -13.97
C GLN A 262 -48.51 -5.86 -13.55
N ALA A 263 -48.63 -6.63 -12.47
CA ALA A 263 -49.93 -7.03 -11.94
C ALA A 263 -50.72 -5.81 -11.46
N SER A 264 -50.08 -4.88 -10.73
CA SER A 264 -50.71 -3.64 -10.29
C SER A 264 -51.14 -2.72 -11.45
N LEU A 265 -50.40 -2.72 -12.56
CA LEU A 265 -50.76 -1.93 -13.75
C LEU A 265 -51.94 -2.51 -14.55
N ARG A 266 -52.20 -3.83 -14.44
CA ARG A 266 -53.34 -4.49 -15.10
C ARG A 266 -54.65 -4.29 -14.37
N ASP A 267 -54.61 -4.13 -13.05
CA ASP A 267 -55.79 -3.89 -12.21
C ASP A 267 -56.17 -2.40 -12.11
N ALA A 268 -55.46 -1.51 -12.80
CA ALA A 268 -55.81 -0.10 -12.88
C ALA A 268 -57.05 0.09 -13.79
N PRO A 269 -58.17 0.64 -13.29
CA PRO A 269 -59.36 0.86 -14.12
C PRO A 269 -59.09 1.91 -15.20
N SER A 270 -59.45 1.59 -16.44
CA SER A 270 -59.35 2.48 -17.61
C SER A 270 -60.22 3.73 -17.43
N ALA A 271 -59.61 4.87 -17.12
CA ALA A 271 -60.27 6.16 -17.15
C ALA A 271 -60.43 6.64 -18.61
N ALA A 272 -61.48 6.17 -19.31
CA ALA A 272 -61.94 6.79 -20.55
C ALA A 272 -63.40 6.46 -20.87
N ALA A 273 -64.32 7.34 -20.48
CA ALA A 273 -65.55 7.63 -21.24
C ALA A 273 -66.21 8.91 -20.70
N ARG A 274 -66.13 10.01 -21.45
CA ARG A 274 -67.01 11.19 -21.27
C ARG A 274 -68.38 10.85 -21.85
N PRO A 275 -69.51 11.12 -21.17
CA PRO A 275 -70.82 10.97 -21.78
C PRO A 275 -71.13 12.15 -22.72
N ALA A 276 -71.82 11.83 -23.82
CA ALA A 276 -72.31 12.75 -24.86
C ALA A 276 -73.57 13.53 -24.40
N PRO A 277 -73.92 14.66 -25.05
CA PRO A 277 -75.00 15.53 -24.59
C PRO A 277 -76.39 15.00 -24.98
N VAL A 278 -77.39 15.30 -24.16
CA VAL A 278 -78.80 14.90 -24.28
C VAL A 278 -79.56 15.97 -25.10
N PRO A 279 -80.56 15.60 -25.94
CA PRO A 279 -81.26 16.49 -26.89
C PRO A 279 -82.02 17.65 -26.26
#